data_AF-A0A139L4M3-F1
#
_entry.id   AF-A0A139L4M3-F1
#
_cell.length_a   1.000
_cell.length_b   1.000
_cell.length_c   1.000
_cell.angle_alpha   90.00
_cell.angle_beta   90.00
_cell.angle_gamma   90.00
#
_symmetry.space_group_name_H-M   'P 1'
#
loop_
_entity.id
_entity.type
_entity.pdbx_description
1 polymer ?
#
loop_
_entity_poly.entity_id
_entity_poly.type
_entity_poly.pdbx_seq_one_letter_code
_entity_poly.pdbx_strand_id
1 'polypeptide(L)'
;MAKKKKKHPGHYCRICGNYLPNEKFTGKGHARHICKSCQSLPQEVQADMRRCNEVERAAFKYPMSRQDWELLEKYAQKYKDMESGQFAQDMLDMKRGNYKPEEDTEEDALLDEIYEEEKIPFADLEDDIRYELEELLEDNINEFMIHKDYIPEGKDLKEIKEWVIKEVHDAFFIQVVPDTSYNNLVDRIIRRLVKEWEEDGMEIKKKNTTL
;
A
#
# COMPACT_ATOMS: atom_id res chain seq x y z
N MET A 1 26.29 19.33 -15.38
CA MET A 1 27.13 18.88 -14.24
C MET A 1 26.35 17.88 -13.42
N ALA A 2 26.78 16.62 -13.35
CA ALA A 2 26.08 15.58 -12.61
C ALA A 2 26.16 15.87 -11.09
N LYS A 3 25.01 16.06 -10.43
CA LYS A 3 24.94 16.18 -8.97
C LYS A 3 25.45 14.85 -8.36
N LYS A 4 26.68 14.85 -7.81
CA LYS A 4 27.18 13.73 -6.99
C LYS A 4 26.19 13.50 -5.86
N LYS A 5 25.52 12.34 -5.84
CA LYS A 5 24.72 11.90 -4.68
C LYS A 5 25.63 11.95 -3.46
N LYS A 6 25.28 12.78 -2.47
CA LYS A 6 26.00 12.81 -1.17
C LYS A 6 25.90 11.41 -0.59
N LYS A 7 27.03 10.70 -0.45
CA LYS A 7 27.06 9.41 0.26
C LYS A 7 26.59 9.69 1.69
N HIS A 8 25.50 9.05 2.12
CA HIS A 8 25.06 9.14 3.52
C HIS A 8 26.23 8.68 4.42
N PRO A 9 26.71 9.52 5.34
CA PRO A 9 27.82 9.15 6.22
C PRO A 9 27.32 8.14 7.26
N GLY A 10 27.48 6.85 6.99
CA GLY A 10 27.11 5.79 7.93
C GLY A 10 27.01 4.40 7.31
N HIS A 11 26.82 3.41 8.18
CA HIS A 11 26.62 2.00 7.81
C HIS A 11 25.34 1.46 8.43
N TYR A 12 24.68 0.57 7.69
CA TYR A 12 23.54 -0.20 8.17
C TYR A 12 23.99 -1.28 9.17
N CYS A 13 23.30 -1.38 10.30
CA CYS A 13 23.45 -2.47 11.25
C CYS A 13 22.40 -3.57 11.00
N ARG A 14 22.82 -4.81 10.76
CA ARG A 14 21.95 -5.95 10.47
C ARG A 14 21.20 -6.55 11.66
N ILE A 15 21.50 -6.08 12.88
CA ILE A 15 20.87 -6.57 14.11
C ILE A 15 19.77 -5.61 14.56
N CYS A 16 20.02 -4.30 14.57
CA CYS A 16 19.03 -3.31 15.01
C CYS A 16 18.35 -2.53 13.86
N GLY A 17 18.59 -2.88 12.59
CA GLY A 17 17.95 -2.23 11.44
C GLY A 17 18.36 -0.78 11.14
N ASN A 18 19.10 -0.11 12.04
CA ASN A 18 19.41 1.31 11.92
C ASN A 18 20.65 1.62 11.06
N TYR A 19 20.60 2.75 10.34
CA TYR A 19 21.78 3.38 9.74
C TYR A 19 22.48 4.25 10.79
N LEU A 20 23.72 3.91 11.11
CA LEU A 20 24.50 4.54 12.18
C LEU A 20 25.82 5.14 11.65
N PRO A 21 26.37 6.20 12.27
CA PRO A 21 27.64 6.76 11.87
C PRO A 21 28.80 5.79 12.11
N ASN A 22 29.89 5.93 11.34
CA ASN A 22 31.04 5.00 11.34
C ASN A 22 31.64 4.75 12.73
N GLU A 23 31.60 5.77 13.61
CA GLU A 23 32.12 5.70 14.99
C GLU A 23 31.37 4.69 15.87
N LYS A 24 30.14 4.35 15.51
CA LYS A 24 29.32 3.34 16.22
C LYS A 24 29.67 1.92 15.81
N PHE A 25 30.61 1.71 14.88
CA PHE A 25 31.10 0.40 14.47
C PHE A 25 32.53 0.16 15.00
N THR A 26 32.84 -1.08 15.35
CA THR A 26 34.24 -1.51 15.59
C THR A 26 34.85 -2.00 14.27
N GLY A 27 36.17 -2.12 14.14
CA GLY A 27 36.77 -2.64 12.90
C GLY A 27 36.18 -3.99 12.45
N LYS A 28 36.05 -4.95 13.40
CA LYS A 28 35.40 -6.26 13.14
C LYS A 28 33.88 -6.15 12.94
N GLY A 29 33.21 -5.24 13.67
CA GLY A 29 31.77 -4.99 13.55
C GLY A 29 31.40 -4.34 12.22
N HIS A 30 32.25 -3.47 11.70
CA HIS A 30 32.08 -2.77 10.43
C HIS A 30 32.05 -3.76 9.26
N ALA A 31 33.01 -4.69 9.20
CA ALA A 31 33.03 -5.76 8.18
C ALA A 31 31.80 -6.67 8.24
N ARG A 32 31.18 -6.81 9.42
CA ARG A 32 30.00 -7.67 9.65
C ARG A 32 28.68 -6.90 9.63
N HIS A 33 28.69 -5.58 9.44
CA HIS A 33 27.52 -4.71 9.59
C HIS A 33 26.84 -4.84 10.96
N ILE A 34 27.63 -4.86 12.04
CA ILE A 34 27.14 -4.94 13.42
C ILE A 34 27.72 -3.76 14.20
N CYS A 35 26.85 -2.93 14.77
CA CYS A 35 27.27 -1.80 15.60
C CYS A 35 27.80 -2.28 16.97
N LYS A 36 28.56 -1.43 17.65
CA LYS A 36 29.15 -1.67 18.98
C LYS A 36 28.11 -2.16 19.99
N SER A 37 26.96 -1.49 20.04
CA SER A 37 25.88 -1.82 20.97
C SER A 37 25.31 -3.22 20.72
N CYS A 38 25.08 -3.59 19.45
CA CYS A 38 24.60 -4.92 19.13
C CYS A 38 25.68 -5.99 19.30
N GLN A 39 26.96 -5.65 19.13
CA GLN A 39 28.07 -6.57 19.33
C GLN A 39 28.23 -6.98 20.80
N SER A 40 27.90 -6.11 21.76
CA SER A 40 27.98 -6.39 23.20
C SER A 40 26.82 -7.21 23.74
N LEU A 41 25.74 -7.41 22.98
CA LEU A 41 24.58 -8.17 23.44
C LEU A 41 24.88 -9.67 23.51
N PRO A 42 24.17 -10.45 24.36
CA PRO A 42 24.23 -11.91 24.32
C PRO A 42 23.85 -12.47 22.94
N GLN A 43 24.43 -13.62 22.56
CA GLN A 43 24.19 -14.21 21.24
C GLN A 43 22.71 -14.54 20.99
N GLU A 44 21.99 -14.94 22.03
CA GLU A 44 20.56 -15.24 21.98
C GLU A 44 19.73 -14.00 21.67
N VAL A 45 19.98 -12.89 22.37
CA VAL A 45 19.34 -11.59 22.10
C VAL A 45 19.65 -11.12 20.68
N GLN A 46 20.91 -11.23 20.25
CA GLN A 46 21.29 -10.89 18.88
C GLN A 46 20.56 -11.77 17.83
N ALA A 47 20.31 -13.05 18.13
CA ALA A 47 19.59 -13.95 17.25
C ALA A 47 18.09 -13.64 17.22
N ASP A 48 17.53 -13.19 18.34
CA ASP A 48 16.14 -12.77 18.44
C ASP A 48 15.88 -11.50 17.64
N MET A 49 16.69 -10.47 17.84
CA MET A 49 16.58 -9.22 17.06
C MET A 49 16.73 -9.45 15.55
N ARG A 50 17.57 -10.41 15.13
CA ARG A 50 17.66 -10.79 13.71
C ARG A 50 16.36 -11.40 13.20
N ARG A 51 15.72 -12.25 14.01
CA ARG A 51 14.42 -12.82 13.68
C ARG A 51 13.33 -11.75 13.64
N CYS A 52 13.34 -10.76 14.54
CA CYS A 52 12.42 -9.62 14.44
C CYS A 52 12.57 -8.88 13.11
N ASN A 53 13.80 -8.61 12.65
CA ASN A 53 14.01 -8.00 11.33
C ASN A 53 13.55 -8.90 10.16
N GLU A 54 13.62 -10.22 10.31
CA GLU A 54 13.08 -11.17 9.32
C GLU A 54 11.55 -11.16 9.30
N VAL A 55 10.92 -11.10 10.47
CA VAL A 55 9.47 -10.92 10.63
C VAL A 55 9.02 -9.62 9.98
N GLU A 56 9.68 -8.50 10.27
CA GLU A 56 9.40 -7.20 9.66
C GLU A 56 9.47 -7.30 8.12
N ARG A 57 10.60 -7.80 7.59
CA ARG A 57 10.79 -7.95 6.15
C ARG A 57 9.78 -8.88 5.49
N ALA A 58 9.28 -9.89 6.20
CA ALA A 58 8.27 -10.81 5.70
C ALA A 58 6.87 -10.16 5.74
N ALA A 59 6.52 -9.55 6.87
CA ALA A 59 5.20 -9.00 7.16
C ALA A 59 4.87 -7.75 6.34
N PHE A 60 5.86 -6.92 6.03
CA PHE A 60 5.66 -5.67 5.28
C PHE A 60 5.72 -5.83 3.75
N LYS A 61 5.85 -7.05 3.22
CA LYS A 61 5.73 -7.30 1.77
C LYS A 61 4.27 -7.32 1.32
N TYR A 62 4.02 -6.75 0.14
CA TYR A 62 2.72 -6.85 -0.53
C TYR A 62 2.87 -7.25 -2.02
N PRO A 63 2.19 -8.31 -2.49
CA PRO A 63 1.48 -9.31 -1.69
C PRO A 63 2.46 -10.22 -0.92
N MET A 64 2.06 -10.68 0.28
CA MET A 64 2.90 -11.55 1.10
C MET A 64 2.95 -12.97 0.51
N SER A 65 4.16 -13.51 0.33
CA SER A 65 4.33 -14.85 -0.26
C SER A 65 3.97 -15.96 0.73
N ARG A 66 3.62 -17.15 0.23
CA ARG A 66 3.37 -18.33 1.09
C ARG A 66 4.54 -18.64 2.04
N GLN A 67 5.77 -18.44 1.58
CA GLN A 67 6.97 -18.67 2.40
C GLN A 67 7.09 -17.66 3.54
N ASP A 68 6.68 -16.41 3.30
CA ASP A 68 6.66 -15.37 4.33
C ASP A 68 5.60 -15.70 5.39
N TRP A 69 4.40 -16.17 4.98
CA TRP A 69 3.37 -16.67 5.91
C TRP A 69 3.85 -17.85 6.77
N GLU A 70 4.45 -18.87 6.14
CA GLU A 70 4.99 -20.04 6.85
C GLU A 70 6.12 -19.66 7.82
N LEU A 71 6.93 -18.64 7.49
CA LEU A 71 7.95 -18.10 8.38
C LEU A 71 7.34 -17.48 9.62
N LEU A 72 6.31 -16.64 9.46
CA LEU A 72 5.63 -16.00 10.59
C LEU A 72 4.98 -17.05 11.51
N GLU A 73 4.24 -18.02 10.95
CA GLU A 73 3.61 -19.10 11.74
C GLU A 73 4.64 -19.92 12.52
N LYS A 74 5.75 -20.25 11.87
CA LYS A 74 6.84 -20.97 12.50
C LYS A 74 7.45 -20.16 13.64
N TYR A 75 7.63 -18.85 13.46
CA TYR A 75 8.26 -18.00 14.47
C TYR A 75 7.34 -17.79 15.66
N ALA A 76 6.06 -17.51 15.41
CA ALA A 76 5.02 -17.44 16.44
C ALA A 76 5.00 -18.70 17.30
N GLN A 77 5.01 -19.89 16.68
CA GLN A 77 4.94 -21.15 17.42
C GLN A 77 6.24 -21.53 18.13
N LYS A 78 7.39 -21.39 17.46
CA LYS A 78 8.69 -21.89 17.95
C LYS A 78 9.32 -20.95 18.98
N TYR A 79 9.00 -19.66 18.91
CA TYR A 79 9.68 -18.61 19.65
C TYR A 79 8.71 -17.74 20.45
N LYS A 80 7.54 -18.28 20.81
CA LYS A 80 6.49 -17.60 21.58
C LYS A 80 6.96 -16.85 22.85
N ASP A 81 8.00 -17.36 23.51
CA ASP A 81 8.55 -16.80 24.75
C ASP A 81 9.63 -15.73 24.48
N MET A 82 9.81 -15.34 23.20
CA MET A 82 10.77 -14.35 22.73
C MET A 82 10.06 -13.26 21.95
N GLU A 83 10.71 -12.10 21.81
CA GLU A 83 10.16 -10.93 21.12
C GLU A 83 9.82 -11.25 19.67
N SER A 84 10.68 -12.02 18.99
CA SER A 84 10.43 -12.39 17.60
C SER A 84 9.22 -13.30 17.38
N GLY A 85 8.82 -14.10 18.38
CA GLY A 85 7.62 -14.93 18.28
C GLY A 85 6.35 -14.12 18.54
N GLN A 86 6.37 -13.25 19.54
CA GLN A 86 5.27 -12.32 19.83
C GLN A 86 5.04 -11.40 18.62
N PHE A 87 6.09 -10.75 18.13
CA PHE A 87 6.00 -9.89 16.95
C PHE A 87 5.48 -10.65 15.71
N ALA A 88 5.91 -11.90 15.50
CA ALA A 88 5.37 -12.71 14.40
C ALA A 88 3.88 -13.02 14.56
N GLN A 89 3.42 -13.29 15.79
CA GLN A 89 2.02 -13.52 16.11
C GLN A 89 1.21 -12.24 15.88
N ASP A 90 1.68 -11.08 16.34
CA ASP A 90 1.01 -9.79 16.14
C ASP A 90 0.87 -9.47 14.65
N MET A 91 1.92 -9.72 13.86
CA MET A 91 1.86 -9.56 12.41
C MET A 91 0.85 -10.50 11.76
N LEU A 92 0.76 -11.76 12.21
CA LEU A 92 -0.24 -12.70 11.71
C LEU A 92 -1.65 -12.25 12.07
N ASP A 93 -1.87 -11.79 13.29
CA ASP A 93 -3.19 -11.38 13.76
C ASP A 93 -3.66 -10.13 13.02
N MET A 94 -2.80 -9.11 12.85
CA MET A 94 -3.11 -7.97 11.99
C MET A 94 -3.42 -8.37 10.55
N LYS A 95 -2.61 -9.26 9.95
CA LYS A 95 -2.79 -9.66 8.54
C LYS A 95 -3.98 -10.59 8.32
N ARG A 96 -4.45 -11.29 9.36
CA ARG A 96 -5.65 -12.15 9.33
C ARG A 96 -6.92 -11.42 9.73
N GLY A 97 -6.82 -10.17 10.22
CA GLY A 97 -7.94 -9.44 10.80
C GLY A 97 -8.35 -9.94 12.19
N ASN A 98 -7.43 -10.55 12.94
CA ASN A 98 -7.62 -11.12 14.28
C ASN A 98 -7.08 -10.22 15.41
N TYR A 99 -6.88 -8.92 15.18
CA TYR A 99 -6.39 -8.00 16.22
C TYR A 99 -7.34 -8.03 17.43
N LYS A 100 -6.83 -8.46 18.59
CA LYS A 100 -7.47 -8.22 19.89
C LYS A 100 -6.83 -6.97 20.48
N PRO A 101 -7.57 -5.87 20.68
CA PRO A 101 -7.04 -4.70 21.35
C PRO A 101 -6.55 -5.10 22.75
N GLU A 102 -5.28 -4.82 23.07
CA GLU A 102 -4.79 -4.93 24.43
C GLU A 102 -5.15 -3.65 25.20
N GLU A 103 -5.99 -3.84 26.23
CA GLU A 103 -6.36 -2.92 27.31
C GLU A 103 -6.64 -1.47 26.90
N ASP A 104 -7.94 -1.23 26.65
CA ASP A 104 -8.57 0.05 26.41
C ASP A 104 -8.07 1.14 27.38
N THR A 105 -7.23 2.05 26.89
CA THR A 105 -7.45 3.45 27.30
C THR A 105 -8.72 3.89 26.57
N GLU A 106 -9.72 4.35 27.33
CA GLU A 106 -11.05 4.82 26.87
C GLU A 106 -11.00 5.86 25.72
N GLU A 107 -9.82 6.32 25.32
CA GLU A 107 -9.57 7.24 24.24
C GLU A 107 -9.36 6.56 22.86
N ASP A 108 -8.88 5.30 22.80
CA ASP A 108 -8.67 4.56 21.53
C ASP A 108 -9.83 3.59 21.18
N ALA A 109 -10.59 3.12 22.18
CA ALA A 109 -11.78 2.29 21.94
C ALA A 109 -12.94 3.06 21.27
N LEU A 110 -12.92 4.40 21.36
CA LEU A 110 -13.87 5.27 20.66
C LEU A 110 -13.46 5.54 19.20
N LEU A 111 -12.35 5.00 18.68
CA LEU A 111 -11.95 5.29 17.30
C LEU A 111 -12.32 4.17 16.31
N ASP A 112 -12.36 2.91 16.77
CA ASP A 112 -12.64 1.74 15.92
C ASP A 112 -14.15 1.39 15.83
N GLU A 113 -15.00 1.97 16.69
CA GLU A 113 -16.46 1.74 16.69
C GLU A 113 -17.30 2.86 16.03
N ILE A 114 -16.69 3.90 15.43
CA ILE A 114 -17.45 5.05 14.87
C ILE A 114 -17.09 5.52 13.45
N TYR A 115 -16.22 4.84 12.70
CA TYR A 115 -16.25 5.02 11.25
C TYR A 115 -17.31 4.08 10.68
N GLU A 116 -18.59 4.46 10.84
CA GLU A 116 -19.58 4.00 9.86
C GLU A 116 -18.97 4.33 8.49
N GLU A 117 -18.71 3.32 7.64
CA GLU A 117 -18.27 3.52 6.25
C GLU A 117 -19.19 4.56 5.61
N GLU A 118 -18.72 5.81 5.55
CA GLU A 118 -19.61 6.92 5.25
C GLU A 118 -19.98 6.82 3.77
N LYS A 119 -21.26 6.56 3.52
CA LYS A 119 -21.81 6.47 2.17
C LYS A 119 -22.08 7.87 1.65
N ILE A 120 -21.10 8.42 0.97
CA ILE A 120 -21.18 9.78 0.45
C ILE A 120 -21.54 9.73 -1.05
N PRO A 121 -22.65 10.36 -1.48
CA PRO A 121 -22.92 10.56 -2.90
C PRO A 121 -21.78 11.34 -3.56
N PHE A 122 -21.44 11.03 -4.81
CA PHE A 122 -20.36 11.72 -5.51
C PHE A 122 -20.51 13.26 -5.51
N ALA A 123 -21.73 13.79 -5.60
CA ALA A 123 -22.03 15.21 -5.53
C ALA A 123 -21.72 15.86 -4.17
N ASP A 124 -21.56 15.07 -3.12
CA ASP A 124 -21.31 15.53 -1.75
C ASP A 124 -19.86 15.28 -1.30
N LEU A 125 -19.02 14.70 -2.16
CA LEU A 125 -17.59 14.52 -1.87
C LEU A 125 -16.87 15.85 -1.64
N GLU A 126 -15.94 15.83 -0.68
CA GLU A 126 -14.96 16.89 -0.48
C GLU A 126 -14.14 17.11 -1.76
N ASP A 127 -13.75 18.37 -2.01
CA ASP A 127 -13.18 18.77 -3.30
C ASP A 127 -11.84 18.09 -3.59
N ASP A 128 -11.04 17.78 -2.57
CA ASP A 128 -9.78 17.04 -2.69
C ASP A 128 -10.03 15.57 -3.06
N ILE A 129 -10.94 14.89 -2.38
CA ILE A 129 -11.28 13.49 -2.68
C ILE A 129 -11.96 13.39 -4.05
N ARG A 130 -12.83 14.35 -4.39
CA ARG A 130 -13.44 14.45 -5.71
C ARG A 130 -12.38 14.61 -6.78
N TYR A 131 -11.42 15.51 -6.58
CA TYR A 131 -10.34 15.75 -7.53
C TYR A 131 -9.53 14.47 -7.81
N GLU A 132 -9.15 13.74 -6.76
CA GLU A 132 -8.41 12.47 -6.87
C GLU A 132 -9.23 11.40 -7.63
N LEU A 133 -10.53 11.30 -7.35
CA LEU A 133 -11.43 10.38 -8.07
C LEU A 133 -11.57 10.77 -9.55
N GLU A 134 -11.69 12.07 -9.86
CA GLU A 134 -11.77 12.59 -11.23
C GLU A 134 -10.50 12.28 -12.03
N GLU A 135 -9.32 12.53 -11.44
CA GLU A 135 -8.01 12.25 -12.04
C GLU A 135 -7.83 10.76 -12.31
N LEU A 136 -8.12 9.92 -11.31
CA LEU A 136 -8.00 8.47 -11.43
C LEU A 136 -8.93 7.90 -12.51
N LEU A 137 -10.17 8.42 -12.60
CA LEU A 137 -11.12 8.03 -13.61
C LEU A 137 -10.67 8.43 -15.02
N GLU A 138 -10.15 9.64 -15.18
CA GLU A 138 -9.62 10.12 -16.46
C GLU A 138 -8.44 9.28 -16.94
N ASP A 139 -7.46 9.05 -16.07
CA ASP A 139 -6.26 8.27 -16.39
C ASP A 139 -6.61 6.85 -16.84
N ASN A 140 -7.51 6.18 -16.12
CA ASN A 140 -7.89 4.80 -16.44
C ASN A 140 -8.70 4.68 -17.73
N ILE A 141 -9.57 5.66 -18.03
CA ILE A 141 -10.29 5.70 -19.30
C ILE A 141 -9.32 5.97 -20.45
N ASN A 142 -8.41 6.93 -20.29
CA ASN A 142 -7.42 7.27 -21.31
C ASN A 142 -6.46 6.10 -21.57
N GLU A 143 -5.93 5.48 -20.51
CA GLU A 143 -5.08 4.30 -20.61
C GLU A 143 -5.81 3.15 -21.32
N PHE A 144 -7.07 2.89 -20.96
CA PHE A 144 -7.87 1.88 -21.64
C PHE A 144 -7.98 2.17 -23.14
N MET A 145 -8.34 3.41 -23.51
CA MET A 145 -8.48 3.81 -24.91
C MET A 145 -7.17 3.59 -25.67
N ILE A 146 -6.03 4.05 -25.15
CA ILE A 146 -4.71 3.90 -25.78
C ILE A 146 -4.36 2.42 -26.02
N HIS A 147 -4.64 1.54 -25.06
CA HIS A 147 -4.27 0.13 -25.15
C HIS A 147 -5.23 -0.73 -25.96
N LYS A 148 -6.52 -0.38 -25.95
CA LYS A 148 -7.58 -1.17 -26.58
C LYS A 148 -8.00 -0.62 -27.94
N ASP A 149 -7.67 0.63 -28.24
CA ASP A 149 -7.98 1.32 -29.49
C ASP A 149 -9.50 1.43 -29.75
N TYR A 150 -10.31 1.55 -28.69
CA TYR A 150 -11.75 1.81 -28.77
C TYR A 150 -12.30 2.47 -27.49
N ILE A 151 -13.45 3.13 -27.59
CA ILE A 151 -14.12 3.80 -26.45
C ILE A 151 -14.68 2.76 -25.48
N PRO A 152 -14.37 2.81 -24.16
CA PRO A 152 -14.94 1.91 -23.18
C PRO A 152 -16.46 2.10 -23.07
N GLU A 153 -17.21 1.02 -23.28
CA GLU A 153 -18.68 0.99 -23.16
C GLU A 153 -19.11 -0.31 -22.44
N GLY A 154 -20.31 -0.31 -21.85
CA GLY A 154 -20.91 -1.49 -21.22
C GLY A 154 -20.03 -2.10 -20.12
N LYS A 155 -19.61 -3.36 -20.31
CA LYS A 155 -18.80 -4.11 -19.34
C LYS A 155 -17.45 -3.44 -19.06
N ASP A 156 -16.80 -2.93 -20.09
CA ASP A 156 -15.45 -2.37 -19.98
C ASP A 156 -15.50 -1.08 -19.14
N LEU A 157 -16.48 -0.21 -19.41
CA LEU A 157 -16.68 1.01 -18.63
C LEU A 157 -17.12 0.70 -17.19
N LYS A 158 -17.93 -0.35 -16.99
CA LYS A 158 -18.33 -0.79 -15.65
C LYS A 158 -17.13 -1.22 -14.82
N GLU A 159 -16.23 -2.04 -15.39
CA GLU A 159 -15.02 -2.52 -14.71
C GLU A 159 -14.11 -1.35 -14.30
N ILE A 160 -13.94 -0.35 -15.18
CA ILE A 160 -13.17 0.87 -14.86
C ILE A 160 -13.81 1.62 -13.68
N LYS A 161 -15.13 1.86 -13.72
CA LYS A 161 -15.86 2.56 -12.65
C LYS A 161 -15.73 1.84 -11.30
N GLU A 162 -15.94 0.52 -11.29
CA GLU A 162 -15.84 -0.30 -10.08
C GLU A 162 -14.43 -0.28 -9.50
N TRP A 163 -13.41 -0.34 -10.35
CA TRP A 163 -12.02 -0.24 -9.92
C TRP A 163 -11.71 1.13 -9.30
N VAL A 164 -12.08 2.23 -9.97
CA VAL A 164 -11.86 3.59 -9.46
C VAL A 164 -12.52 3.81 -8.09
N ILE A 165 -13.79 3.40 -7.94
CA ILE A 165 -14.51 3.53 -6.67
C ILE A 165 -13.83 2.73 -5.57
N LYS A 166 -13.36 1.52 -5.90
CA LYS A 166 -12.65 0.67 -4.95
C LYS A 166 -11.32 1.30 -4.52
N GLU A 167 -10.55 1.87 -5.44
CA GLU A 167 -9.27 2.51 -5.09
C GLU A 167 -9.48 3.74 -4.19
N VAL A 168 -10.51 4.54 -4.46
CA VAL A 168 -10.88 5.68 -3.59
C VAL A 168 -11.34 5.21 -2.21
N HIS A 169 -12.14 4.13 -2.16
CA HIS A 169 -12.51 3.52 -0.89
C HIS A 169 -11.30 3.04 -0.10
N ASP A 170 -10.37 2.34 -0.74
CA ASP A 170 -9.18 1.79 -0.08
C ASP A 170 -8.20 2.90 0.38
N ALA A 171 -8.22 4.06 -0.27
CA ALA A 171 -7.36 5.20 0.08
C ALA A 171 -7.97 6.11 1.16
N PHE A 172 -9.28 6.35 1.13
CA PHE A 172 -9.95 7.35 1.96
C PHE A 172 -10.96 6.76 2.95
N PHE A 173 -11.18 5.45 2.95
CA PHE A 173 -12.14 4.74 3.79
C PHE A 173 -13.58 5.28 3.68
N ILE A 174 -13.94 5.83 2.52
CA ILE A 174 -15.30 6.29 2.20
C ILE A 174 -15.96 5.41 1.16
N GLN A 175 -17.27 5.20 1.29
CA GLN A 175 -18.04 4.48 0.29
C GLN A 175 -18.71 5.45 -0.67
N VAL A 176 -18.03 5.80 -1.75
CA VAL A 176 -18.59 6.68 -2.79
C VAL A 176 -19.79 6.02 -3.44
N VAL A 177 -20.94 6.69 -3.40
CA VAL A 177 -22.16 6.26 -4.09
C VAL A 177 -22.25 7.01 -5.43
N PRO A 178 -22.12 6.32 -6.58
CA PRO A 178 -22.26 6.94 -7.88
C PRO A 178 -23.67 7.51 -8.08
N ASP A 179 -23.75 8.80 -8.32
CA ASP A 179 -25.00 9.51 -8.57
C ASP A 179 -25.05 10.07 -10.00
N THR A 180 -26.02 10.93 -10.27
CA THR A 180 -26.15 11.60 -11.57
C THR A 180 -24.92 12.47 -11.89
N SER A 181 -24.32 13.12 -10.90
CA SER A 181 -23.12 13.95 -11.08
C SER A 181 -21.90 13.11 -11.48
N TYR A 182 -21.73 11.93 -10.86
CA TYR A 182 -20.69 10.98 -11.26
C TYR A 182 -20.85 10.50 -12.70
N ASN A 183 -22.08 10.15 -13.10
CA ASN A 183 -22.32 9.69 -14.48
C ASN A 183 -22.09 10.82 -15.50
N ASN A 184 -22.49 12.05 -15.17
CA ASN A 184 -22.21 13.21 -16.01
C ASN A 184 -20.70 13.49 -16.12
N LEU A 185 -19.94 13.31 -15.03
CA LEU A 185 -18.48 13.39 -15.03
C LEU A 185 -17.87 12.37 -16.00
N VAL A 186 -18.27 11.10 -15.90
CA VAL A 186 -17.77 10.03 -16.78
C VAL A 186 -18.01 10.40 -18.25
N ASP A 187 -19.24 10.81 -18.58
CA ASP A 187 -19.59 11.21 -19.93
C ASP A 187 -18.80 12.42 -20.42
N ARG A 188 -18.54 13.38 -19.52
CA ARG A 188 -17.71 14.58 -19.79
C ARG A 188 -16.26 14.19 -20.09
N ILE A 189 -15.67 13.32 -19.28
CA ILE A 189 -14.30 12.83 -19.46
C ILE A 189 -14.18 12.11 -20.80
N ILE A 190 -15.07 11.15 -21.09
CA ILE A 190 -15.04 10.40 -22.35
C ILE A 190 -15.17 11.35 -23.55
N ARG A 191 -16.12 12.30 -23.52
CA ARG A 191 -16.28 13.27 -24.62
C ARG A 191 -15.04 14.12 -24.83
N ARG A 192 -14.37 14.55 -23.76
CA ARG A 192 -13.12 15.32 -23.85
C ARG A 192 -12.01 14.48 -24.48
N LEU A 193 -11.76 13.27 -23.97
CA LEU A 193 -10.71 12.38 -24.47
C LEU A 193 -10.94 11.98 -25.94
N VAL A 194 -12.20 11.69 -26.30
CA VAL A 194 -12.59 11.39 -27.69
C VAL A 194 -12.30 12.58 -28.61
N LYS A 195 -12.59 13.81 -28.18
CA LYS A 195 -12.28 15.02 -28.95
C LYS A 195 -10.77 15.24 -29.11
N GLU A 196 -9.99 15.02 -28.05
CA GLU A 196 -8.52 15.09 -28.10
C GLU A 196 -7.94 14.05 -29.07
N TRP A 197 -8.48 12.83 -29.05
CA TRP A 197 -8.13 11.78 -29.99
C TRP A 197 -8.44 12.13 -31.45
N GLU A 198 -9.58 12.75 -31.72
CA GLU A 198 -9.93 13.24 -33.06
C GLU A 198 -8.96 14.33 -33.54
N GLU A 199 -8.59 15.26 -32.65
CA GLU A 199 -7.63 16.33 -32.91
C GLU A 199 -6.23 15.79 -33.23
N ASP A 200 -5.84 14.69 -32.58
CA ASP A 200 -4.60 13.95 -32.85
C ASP A 200 -4.66 13.05 -34.09
N GLY A 201 -5.81 12.98 -34.78
CA GLY A 201 -6.00 12.22 -36.00
C GLY A 201 -6.14 10.70 -35.79
N MET A 202 -6.49 10.26 -34.58
CA MET A 202 -6.75 8.86 -34.27
C MET A 202 -8.15 8.43 -34.71
N GLU A 203 -8.30 7.18 -35.13
CA GLU A 203 -9.58 6.63 -35.57
C GLU A 203 -10.41 6.17 -34.36
N ILE A 204 -11.57 6.80 -34.11
CA ILE A 204 -12.46 6.38 -33.03
C ILE A 204 -13.18 5.10 -33.42
N LYS A 205 -12.82 4.00 -32.76
CA LYS A 205 -13.56 2.73 -32.88
C LYS A 205 -14.51 2.57 -31.71
N LYS A 206 -15.72 2.10 -32.00
CA LYS A 206 -16.64 1.54 -30.98
C LYS A 206 -16.46 0.03 -30.97
N LYS A 207 -16.60 -0.59 -29.80
CA LYS A 207 -16.48 -2.05 -29.66
C LYS A 207 -17.41 -2.74 -30.66
N ASN A 208 -16.84 -3.53 -31.57
CA ASN A 208 -17.64 -4.32 -32.51
C ASN A 208 -18.36 -5.42 -31.73
N THR A 209 -19.65 -5.20 -31.43
CA THR A 209 -20.52 -6.22 -30.84
C THR A 209 -20.78 -7.28 -31.91
N THR A 210 -19.92 -8.30 -31.96
CA THR A 210 -20.21 -9.51 -32.73
C THR A 210 -21.22 -10.30 -31.91
N LEU A 211 -22.44 -10.45 -32.45
CA LEU A 211 -23.55 -11.26 -31.93
C LEU A 211 -23.11 -12.70 -31.61
#